data_AF-A0A378JN06-F1
#
_entry.id   AF-A0A378JN06-F1
#
_cell.length_a   1.000
_cell.length_b   1.000
_cell.length_c   1.000
_cell.angle_alpha   90.00
_cell.angle_beta   90.00
_cell.angle_gamma   90.00
#
_symmetry.space_group_name_H-M   'P 1'
#
loop_
_entity.id
_entity.type
_entity.pdbx_description
1 polymer ?
#
loop_
_entity_poly.entity_id
_entity_poly.type
_entity_poly.pdbx_seq_one_letter_code
_entity_poly.pdbx_strand_id
1 'polypeptide(L)'
;MKIWTLAQYLEQLREGQLNPSRPFSTQENELIEVGHLAKKLTLPTMEINFPIQTNILEIIYQVLKPVLDELINNEAFSWGYHYGFFSAKEVADGYLCEAVRKAIIKDISRMSQDIEKQKLFFKTCELLSSGIDINKAVNIINSAHLHDQFRLMVSSLNLKRSTKKELITYYRQEGCLNMAYQASLFSKKEFEQALVEQLQAAYNQVINVIHNADFKEDKKPFSMTREDNFIELLRLFKSLFQDLSSLDLPILNKKIMQTVKKCSPFLRHSVESKEHNNSKIEMIELSTLIDSLIQKEANQSYVKGIQFTYINNVNRNSL
;
A
#
# COMPACT_ATOMS: atom_id res chain seq x y z
N MET A 1 11.26 39.31 -2.86
CA MET A 1 11.59 38.02 -3.50
C MET A 1 13.09 37.96 -3.71
N LYS A 2 13.78 36.97 -3.12
CA LYS A 2 15.23 36.79 -3.31
C LYS A 2 15.44 35.95 -4.58
N ILE A 3 16.30 36.40 -5.48
CA ILE A 3 16.67 35.66 -6.70
C ILE A 3 18.03 35.01 -6.45
N TRP A 4 18.12 33.70 -6.62
CA TRP A 4 19.36 32.94 -6.52
C TRP A 4 19.81 32.53 -7.92
N THR A 5 21.05 32.84 -8.29
CA THR A 5 21.65 32.23 -9.49
C THR A 5 21.83 30.72 -9.27
N LEU A 6 21.87 29.93 -10.34
CA LEU A 6 22.04 28.47 -10.23
C LEU A 6 23.29 28.10 -9.41
N ALA A 7 24.43 28.75 -9.69
CA ALA A 7 25.69 28.50 -8.99
C ALA A 7 25.58 28.83 -7.49
N GLN A 8 25.07 30.03 -7.16
CA GLN A 8 24.87 30.44 -5.77
C GLN A 8 23.91 29.49 -5.03
N TYR A 9 22.81 29.08 -5.66
CA TYR A 9 21.87 28.14 -5.05
C TYR A 9 22.54 26.80 -4.75
N LEU A 10 23.31 26.24 -5.69
CA LEU A 10 24.02 24.99 -5.51
C LEU A 10 25.08 25.08 -4.42
N GLU A 11 25.85 26.17 -4.35
CA GLU A 11 26.82 26.39 -3.28
C GLU A 11 26.17 26.47 -1.90
N GLN A 12 25.07 27.21 -1.79
CA GLN A 12 24.34 27.38 -0.53
C GLN A 12 23.64 26.09 -0.09
N LEU A 13 23.14 25.31 -1.04
CA LEU A 13 22.62 23.97 -0.80
C LEU A 13 23.74 23.04 -0.32
N ARG A 14 24.94 23.10 -0.94
CA ARG A 14 26.14 22.35 -0.55
C ARG A 14 26.62 22.67 0.85
N GLU A 15 26.61 23.93 1.23
CA GLU A 15 26.98 24.38 2.57
C GLU A 15 25.92 24.07 3.64
N GLY A 16 24.77 23.50 3.25
CA GLY A 16 23.66 23.19 4.16
C GLY A 16 22.95 24.44 4.71
N GLN A 17 23.16 25.60 4.07
CA GLN A 17 22.50 26.84 4.45
C GLN A 17 21.03 26.87 4.01
N LEU A 18 20.68 26.05 3.01
CA LEU A 18 19.32 25.84 2.55
C LEU A 18 18.81 24.50 3.05
N ASN A 19 17.62 24.51 3.67
CA ASN A 19 16.93 23.30 4.15
C ASN A 19 15.58 23.08 3.44
N PRO A 20 15.55 22.99 2.09
CA PRO A 20 14.31 22.69 1.41
C PRO A 20 13.97 21.20 1.61
N SER A 21 12.68 20.85 1.52
CA SER A 21 12.25 19.45 1.56
C SER A 21 12.63 18.65 0.30
N ARG A 22 12.93 19.33 -0.81
CA ARG A 22 13.44 18.76 -2.06
C ARG A 22 14.30 19.80 -2.79
N PRO A 23 15.30 19.40 -3.60
CA PRO A 23 16.09 20.34 -4.39
C PRO A 23 15.21 21.16 -5.33
N PHE A 24 15.54 22.44 -5.52
CA PHE A 24 14.81 23.37 -6.37
C PHE A 24 13.33 23.60 -6.01
N SER A 25 12.90 23.20 -4.80
CA SER A 25 11.59 23.58 -4.29
C SER A 25 11.58 25.06 -3.94
N THR A 26 11.00 25.89 -4.81
CA THR A 26 10.80 27.30 -4.48
C THR A 26 9.63 27.45 -3.51
N GLN A 27 9.88 28.05 -2.34
CA GLN A 27 8.81 28.69 -1.57
C GLN A 27 8.41 29.98 -2.29
N GLU A 28 7.20 30.51 -2.05
CA GLU A 28 6.63 31.67 -2.78
C GLU A 28 7.54 32.93 -2.81
N ASN A 29 8.54 33.01 -1.93
CA ASN A 29 9.44 34.17 -1.80
C ASN A 29 10.86 33.98 -2.39
N GLU A 30 11.19 32.80 -2.91
CA GLU A 30 12.51 32.48 -3.45
C GLU A 30 12.40 32.05 -4.91
N LEU A 31 13.13 32.73 -5.79
CA LEU A 31 13.19 32.37 -7.21
C LEU A 31 14.60 31.87 -7.54
N ILE A 32 14.70 30.63 -8.02
CA ILE A 32 15.97 30.04 -8.43
C ILE A 32 16.07 30.16 -9.96
N GLU A 33 17.15 30.79 -10.42
CA GLU A 33 17.45 30.83 -11.84
C GLU A 33 17.87 29.43 -12.30
N VAL A 34 17.17 28.94 -13.32
CA VAL A 34 17.59 27.75 -14.07
C VAL A 34 18.24 28.20 -15.38
N GLY A 35 19.07 27.34 -15.95
CA GLY A 35 19.79 27.65 -17.18
C GLY A 35 18.87 27.78 -18.41
N HIS A 36 19.48 28.12 -19.55
CA HIS A 36 18.77 28.43 -20.79
C HIS A 36 17.97 27.24 -21.33
N LEU A 37 18.57 26.05 -21.33
CA LEU A 37 17.94 24.83 -21.82
C LEU A 37 16.80 24.42 -20.91
N ALA A 38 17.00 24.48 -19.59
CA ALA A 38 15.92 24.27 -18.62
C ALA A 38 14.76 25.27 -18.79
N LYS A 39 15.07 26.55 -19.01
CA LYS A 39 14.06 27.62 -19.21
C LYS A 39 13.25 27.43 -20.49
N LYS A 40 13.86 26.92 -21.57
CA LYS A 40 13.24 26.79 -22.89
C LYS A 40 12.76 25.38 -23.22
N LEU A 41 12.80 24.47 -22.25
CA LEU A 41 12.31 23.11 -22.40
C LEU A 41 10.89 23.11 -23.00
N THR A 42 10.73 22.39 -24.10
CA THR A 42 9.43 22.14 -24.74
C THR A 42 9.17 20.64 -24.67
N LEU A 43 8.08 20.24 -24.01
CA LEU A 43 7.74 18.84 -23.86
C LEU A 43 7.10 18.32 -25.15
N PRO A 44 7.47 17.11 -25.60
CA PRO A 44 6.92 16.54 -26.82
C PRO A 44 5.41 16.25 -26.71
N THR A 45 4.68 16.62 -27.76
CA THR A 45 3.24 16.37 -27.92
C THR A 45 2.99 14.95 -28.46
N MET A 46 3.31 13.95 -27.65
CA MET A 46 3.00 12.55 -27.94
C MET A 46 1.83 12.03 -27.10
N GLU A 47 1.05 11.11 -27.67
CA GLU A 47 0.13 10.24 -26.93
C GLU A 47 0.93 9.14 -26.23
N ILE A 48 0.58 8.86 -24.98
CA ILE A 48 1.23 7.81 -24.20
C ILE A 48 0.31 6.62 -24.12
N ASN A 49 0.78 5.50 -24.66
CA ASN A 49 0.16 4.21 -24.52
C ASN A 49 1.10 3.28 -23.75
N PHE A 50 0.55 2.49 -22.84
CA PHE A 50 1.28 1.42 -22.16
C PHE A 50 1.01 0.07 -22.85
N PRO A 51 2.03 -0.80 -23.00
CA PRO A 51 3.42 -0.61 -22.63
C PRO A 51 4.12 0.46 -23.49
N ILE A 52 4.97 1.27 -22.84
CA ILE A 52 5.76 2.31 -23.49
C ILE A 52 6.78 1.67 -24.41
N GLN A 53 6.89 2.23 -25.61
CA GLN A 53 7.86 1.83 -26.61
C GLN A 53 9.18 2.59 -26.46
N THR A 54 10.29 1.98 -26.89
CA THR A 54 11.64 2.56 -26.76
C THR A 54 11.78 3.91 -27.44
N ASN A 55 11.22 4.09 -28.64
CA ASN A 55 11.22 5.35 -29.38
C ASN A 55 10.58 6.52 -28.59
N ILE A 56 9.52 6.26 -27.83
CA ILE A 56 8.88 7.27 -26.97
C ILE A 56 9.87 7.72 -25.90
N LEU A 57 10.52 6.78 -25.23
CA LEU A 57 11.47 7.11 -24.18
C LEU A 57 12.75 7.77 -24.74
N GLU A 58 13.20 7.37 -25.94
CA GLU A 58 14.28 8.04 -26.67
C GLU A 58 14.00 9.52 -26.90
N ILE A 59 12.80 9.86 -27.35
CA ILE A 59 12.40 11.26 -27.57
C ILE A 59 12.47 12.04 -26.25
N ILE A 60 11.99 11.47 -25.14
CA ILE A 60 12.05 12.13 -23.84
C ILE A 60 13.49 12.32 -23.38
N TYR A 61 14.34 11.30 -23.51
CA TYR A 61 15.76 11.36 -23.18
C TYR A 61 16.48 12.43 -24.01
N GLN A 62 16.24 12.50 -25.32
CA GLN A 62 16.84 13.51 -26.20
C GLN A 62 16.48 14.94 -25.80
N VAL A 63 15.28 15.15 -25.26
CA VAL A 63 14.82 16.46 -24.81
C VAL A 63 15.38 16.82 -23.42
N LEU A 64 15.50 15.85 -22.51
CA LEU A 64 15.98 16.08 -21.14
C LEU A 64 17.51 16.08 -21.00
N LYS A 65 18.22 15.29 -21.81
CA LYS A 65 19.69 15.16 -21.72
C LYS A 65 20.43 16.50 -21.86
N PRO A 66 20.09 17.40 -22.81
CA PRO A 66 20.72 18.72 -22.87
C PRO A 66 20.49 19.56 -21.61
N VAL A 67 19.32 19.43 -20.97
CA VAL A 67 19.03 20.10 -19.70
C VAL A 67 19.90 19.56 -18.57
N LEU A 68 20.10 18.23 -18.53
CA LEU A 68 21.01 17.62 -17.57
C LEU A 68 22.47 18.05 -17.83
N ASP A 69 22.91 18.05 -19.08
CA ASP A 69 24.26 18.46 -19.46
C ASP A 69 24.53 19.92 -19.08
N GLU A 70 23.53 20.80 -19.18
CA GLU A 70 23.63 22.19 -18.70
C GLU A 70 23.93 22.29 -17.20
N LEU A 71 23.29 21.45 -16.38
CA LEU A 71 23.59 21.38 -14.95
C LEU A 71 24.99 20.82 -14.72
N ILE A 72 25.35 19.73 -15.40
CA ILE A 72 26.66 19.06 -15.23
C ILE A 72 27.81 19.99 -15.60
N ASN A 73 27.61 20.82 -16.64
CA ASN A 73 28.62 21.79 -17.08
C ASN A 73 28.68 23.04 -16.20
N ASN A 74 27.80 23.18 -15.20
CA ASN A 74 27.90 24.25 -14.21
C ASN A 74 29.03 23.95 -13.22
N GLU A 75 29.93 24.91 -13.02
CA GLU A 75 31.10 24.75 -12.14
C GLU A 75 30.76 24.43 -10.67
N ALA A 76 29.58 24.83 -10.19
CA ALA A 76 29.12 24.53 -8.84
C ALA A 76 28.51 23.13 -8.70
N PHE A 77 28.28 22.43 -9.83
CA PHE A 77 27.78 21.06 -9.84
C PHE A 77 28.91 20.03 -9.92
N SER A 78 28.85 18.98 -9.09
CA SER A 78 29.74 17.83 -9.18
C SER A 78 29.05 16.57 -8.67
N TRP A 79 29.22 15.48 -9.41
CA TRP A 79 28.73 14.15 -9.03
C TRP A 79 29.37 13.62 -7.75
N GLY A 80 30.57 14.11 -7.39
CA GLY A 80 31.30 13.67 -6.20
C GLY A 80 30.86 14.35 -4.90
N TYR A 81 29.90 15.29 -4.95
CA TYR A 81 29.47 16.06 -3.78
C TYR A 81 28.06 15.71 -3.31
N HIS A 82 27.84 16.00 -2.02
CA HIS A 82 26.51 16.15 -1.46
C HIS A 82 26.16 17.63 -1.40
N TYR A 83 24.87 17.91 -1.54
CA TYR A 83 24.27 19.23 -1.49
C TYR A 83 23.42 19.33 -0.23
N GLY A 84 24.08 19.45 0.92
CA GLY A 84 23.44 19.33 2.22
C GLY A 84 23.00 17.89 2.45
N PHE A 85 21.69 17.67 2.59
CA PHE A 85 21.10 16.33 2.76
C PHE A 85 20.90 15.57 1.45
N PHE A 86 21.05 16.24 0.30
CA PHE A 86 20.78 15.66 -1.01
C PHE A 86 22.05 15.14 -1.66
N SER A 87 21.97 13.97 -2.26
CA SER A 87 22.98 13.49 -3.21
C SER A 87 22.98 14.32 -4.50
N ALA A 88 24.11 14.34 -5.22
CA ALA A 88 24.18 14.98 -6.55
C ALA A 88 23.11 14.44 -7.52
N LYS A 89 22.74 13.16 -7.40
CA LYS A 89 21.64 12.55 -8.15
C LYS A 89 20.30 13.19 -7.84
N GLU A 90 19.97 13.38 -6.57
CA GLU A 90 18.71 14.03 -6.17
C GLU A 90 18.65 15.48 -6.62
N VAL A 91 19.79 16.18 -6.63
CA VAL A 91 19.90 17.54 -7.19
C VAL A 91 19.67 17.54 -8.69
N ALA A 92 20.28 16.62 -9.44
CA ALA A 92 20.09 16.48 -10.87
C ALA A 92 18.64 16.14 -11.24
N ASP A 93 18.02 15.20 -10.51
CA ASP A 93 16.60 14.88 -10.65
C ASP A 93 15.72 16.10 -10.34
N GLY A 94 15.99 16.81 -9.25
CA GLY A 94 15.27 18.01 -8.86
C GLY A 94 15.34 19.12 -9.93
N TYR A 95 16.51 19.34 -10.53
CA TYR A 95 16.70 20.31 -11.61
C TYR A 95 15.90 19.96 -12.86
N LEU A 96 15.96 18.70 -13.30
CA LEU A 96 15.18 18.19 -14.43
C LEU A 96 13.68 18.28 -14.17
N CYS A 97 13.23 17.83 -13.00
CA CYS A 97 11.84 17.91 -12.59
C CYS A 97 11.34 19.35 -12.55
N GLU A 98 12.16 20.31 -12.12
CA GLU A 98 11.79 21.72 -12.10
C GLU A 98 11.68 22.30 -13.51
N ALA A 99 12.58 21.94 -14.43
CA ALA A 99 12.47 22.29 -15.84
C ALA A 99 11.16 21.75 -16.45
N VAL A 100 10.84 20.48 -16.18
CA VAL A 100 9.59 19.83 -16.60
C VAL A 100 8.36 20.54 -16.03
N ARG A 101 8.33 20.85 -14.72
CA ARG A 101 7.22 21.61 -14.10
C ARG A 101 7.02 22.96 -14.76
N LYS A 102 8.08 23.72 -15.00
CA LYS A 102 8.02 25.01 -15.69
C LYS A 102 7.49 24.86 -17.12
N ALA A 103 7.87 23.81 -17.83
CA ALA A 103 7.34 23.53 -19.17
C ALA A 103 5.83 23.18 -19.13
N ILE A 104 5.38 22.38 -18.16
CA ILE A 104 3.96 22.04 -17.97
C ILE A 104 3.13 23.30 -17.66
N ILE A 105 3.62 24.18 -16.78
CA ILE A 105 2.97 25.45 -16.43
C ILE A 105 2.90 26.40 -17.63
N LYS A 106 3.84 26.34 -18.57
CA LYS A 106 3.74 27.12 -19.81
C LYS A 106 2.68 26.59 -20.76
N ASP A 107 2.43 25.27 -20.74
CA ASP A 107 1.53 24.57 -21.64
C ASP A 107 0.23 24.11 -20.94
N ILE A 108 -0.32 24.99 -20.08
CA ILE A 108 -1.48 24.75 -19.19
C ILE A 108 -2.68 24.13 -19.93
N SER A 109 -2.81 24.35 -21.25
CA SER A 109 -3.96 23.88 -22.03
C SER A 109 -3.97 22.39 -22.39
N ARG A 110 -2.81 21.71 -22.46
CA ARG A 110 -2.72 20.33 -22.99
C ARG A 110 -2.14 19.29 -22.03
N MET A 111 -1.17 19.66 -21.19
CA MET A 111 -0.48 18.72 -20.30
C MET A 111 -0.94 18.73 -18.85
N SER A 112 -1.66 19.77 -18.42
CA SER A 112 -2.17 19.88 -17.04
C SER A 112 -3.21 18.81 -16.70
N GLN A 113 -3.84 18.19 -17.72
CA GLN A 113 -4.92 17.21 -17.55
C GLN A 113 -4.46 15.74 -17.65
N ASP A 114 -3.25 15.46 -18.13
CA ASP A 114 -2.74 14.09 -18.29
C ASP A 114 -1.72 13.73 -17.19
N ILE A 115 -2.24 13.22 -16.08
CA ILE A 115 -1.46 12.83 -14.90
C ILE A 115 -0.43 11.72 -15.23
N GLU A 116 -0.78 10.77 -16.10
CA GLU A 116 0.11 9.67 -16.46
C GLU A 116 1.30 10.18 -17.30
N LYS A 117 1.06 11.16 -18.17
CA LYS A 117 2.12 11.84 -18.89
C LYS A 117 3.08 12.58 -17.96
N GLN A 118 2.56 13.28 -16.95
CA GLN A 118 3.41 13.96 -15.97
C GLN A 118 4.24 12.96 -15.16
N LYS A 119 3.63 11.86 -14.71
CA LYS A 119 4.35 10.77 -14.02
C LYS A 119 5.46 10.19 -14.89
N LEU A 120 5.21 9.96 -16.18
CA LEU A 120 6.23 9.46 -17.11
C LEU A 120 7.42 10.41 -17.18
N PHE A 121 7.20 11.71 -17.38
CA PHE A 121 8.29 12.67 -17.47
C PHE A 121 9.10 12.74 -16.17
N PHE A 122 8.44 12.83 -15.02
CA PHE A 122 9.15 12.85 -13.73
C PHE A 122 9.91 11.54 -13.48
N LYS A 123 9.33 10.38 -13.79
CA LYS A 123 10.04 9.11 -13.68
C LYS A 123 11.24 9.04 -14.63
N THR A 124 11.12 9.64 -15.81
CA THR A 124 12.22 9.71 -16.77
C THR A 124 13.35 10.62 -16.28
N CYS A 125 13.05 11.71 -15.55
CA CYS A 125 14.06 12.55 -14.90
C CYS A 125 14.90 11.74 -13.90
N GLU A 126 14.25 10.94 -13.06
CA GLU A 126 14.92 10.07 -12.08
C GLU A 126 15.80 9.01 -12.76
N LEU A 127 15.31 8.37 -13.83
CA LEU A 127 16.05 7.33 -14.55
C LEU A 127 17.25 7.92 -15.30
N LEU A 128 17.07 9.07 -15.93
CA LEU A 128 18.13 9.77 -16.65
C LEU A 128 19.22 10.27 -15.69
N SER A 129 18.85 10.92 -14.57
CA SER A 129 19.81 11.37 -13.54
C SER A 129 20.56 10.23 -12.86
N SER A 130 19.98 9.02 -12.87
CA SER A 130 20.60 7.79 -12.41
C SER A 130 21.53 7.14 -13.44
N GLY A 131 21.65 7.69 -14.65
CA GLY A 131 22.44 7.09 -15.73
C GLY A 131 21.87 5.78 -16.28
N ILE A 132 20.56 5.55 -16.11
CA ILE A 132 19.91 4.34 -16.62
C ILE A 132 19.70 4.48 -18.13
N ASP A 133 20.17 3.49 -18.88
CA ASP A 133 19.98 3.42 -20.32
C ASP A 133 18.51 3.23 -20.70
N ILE A 134 18.18 3.59 -21.95
CA ILE A 134 16.80 3.65 -22.43
C ILE A 134 16.12 2.27 -22.38
N ASN A 135 16.81 1.21 -22.80
CA ASN A 135 16.21 -0.13 -22.83
C ASN A 135 15.87 -0.62 -21.43
N LYS A 136 16.77 -0.39 -20.46
CA LYS A 136 16.52 -0.70 -19.06
C LYS A 136 15.42 0.18 -18.47
N ALA A 137 15.40 1.47 -18.81
CA ALA A 137 14.39 2.41 -18.35
C ALA A 137 12.98 2.06 -18.84
N VAL A 138 12.82 1.66 -20.12
CA VAL A 138 11.55 1.16 -20.68
C VAL A 138 11.04 -0.02 -19.86
N ASN A 139 11.91 -0.99 -19.57
CA ASN A 139 11.53 -2.16 -18.79
C ASN A 139 11.09 -1.76 -17.37
N ILE A 140 11.82 -0.87 -16.69
CA ILE A 140 11.45 -0.39 -15.35
C ILE A 140 10.07 0.28 -15.36
N ILE A 141 9.83 1.17 -16.32
CA ILE A 141 8.56 1.91 -16.42
C ILE A 141 7.40 0.95 -16.71
N ASN A 142 7.58 0.04 -17.67
CA ASN A 142 6.55 -0.93 -18.05
C ASN A 142 6.26 -1.93 -16.92
N SER A 143 7.28 -2.40 -16.21
CA SER A 143 7.11 -3.26 -15.04
C SER A 143 6.39 -2.54 -13.91
N ALA A 144 6.70 -1.27 -13.65
CA ALA A 144 6.00 -0.47 -12.65
C ALA A 144 4.53 -0.26 -13.02
N HIS A 145 4.24 0.08 -14.27
CA HIS A 145 2.87 0.20 -14.76
C HIS A 145 2.10 -1.12 -14.68
N LEU A 146 2.72 -2.23 -15.09
CA LEU A 146 2.14 -3.56 -14.99
C LEU A 146 1.81 -3.91 -13.53
N HIS A 147 2.70 -3.58 -12.60
CA HIS A 147 2.49 -3.80 -11.17
C HIS A 147 1.35 -2.92 -10.61
N ASP A 148 1.24 -1.66 -11.03
CA ASP A 148 0.14 -0.78 -10.63
C ASP A 148 -1.21 -1.26 -11.18
N GLN A 149 -1.25 -1.70 -12.45
CA GLN A 149 -2.43 -2.33 -13.04
C GLN A 149 -2.80 -3.62 -12.29
N PHE A 150 -1.82 -4.45 -11.99
CA PHE A 150 -2.02 -5.66 -11.19
C PHE A 150 -2.60 -5.32 -9.81
N ARG A 151 -2.06 -4.31 -9.12
CA ARG A 151 -2.58 -3.85 -7.82
C ARG A 151 -4.04 -3.40 -7.91
N LEU A 152 -4.42 -2.65 -8.95
CA LEU A 152 -5.81 -2.25 -9.20
C LEU A 152 -6.72 -3.45 -9.48
N MET A 153 -6.21 -4.46 -10.19
CA MET A 153 -6.97 -5.68 -10.43
C MET A 153 -7.19 -6.47 -9.15
N VAL A 154 -6.15 -6.61 -8.33
CA VAL A 154 -6.21 -7.34 -7.06
C VAL A 154 -7.09 -6.61 -6.05
N SER A 155 -7.13 -5.27 -6.02
CA SER A 155 -8.04 -4.54 -5.10
C SER A 155 -9.53 -4.83 -5.31
N SER A 156 -9.90 -5.38 -6.48
CA SER A 156 -11.26 -5.82 -6.76
C SER A 156 -11.54 -7.26 -6.30
N LEU A 157 -10.50 -8.05 -5.98
CA LEU A 157 -10.67 -9.37 -5.39
C LEU A 157 -11.27 -9.27 -3.99
N ASN A 158 -12.15 -10.20 -3.69
CA ASN A 158 -12.71 -10.39 -2.36
C ASN A 158 -13.20 -11.83 -2.22
N LEU A 159 -13.78 -12.20 -1.09
CA LEU A 159 -14.28 -13.56 -0.87
C LEU A 159 -15.38 -13.98 -1.85
N LYS A 160 -16.17 -13.02 -2.38
CA LYS A 160 -17.21 -13.27 -3.40
C LYS A 160 -16.67 -13.30 -4.84
N ARG A 161 -15.42 -12.86 -5.03
CA ARG A 161 -14.69 -12.78 -6.31
C ARG A 161 -13.26 -13.22 -6.04
N SER A 162 -13.13 -14.49 -5.68
CA SER A 162 -11.91 -15.07 -5.09
C SER A 162 -10.96 -15.64 -6.14
N THR A 163 -11.46 -15.83 -7.36
CA THR A 163 -10.70 -16.42 -8.47
C THR A 163 -10.50 -15.44 -9.64
N LYS A 164 -9.43 -15.66 -10.41
CA LYS A 164 -9.19 -14.96 -11.69
C LYS A 164 -10.42 -15.00 -12.63
N LYS A 165 -11.12 -16.14 -12.69
CA LYS A 165 -12.30 -16.32 -13.57
C LYS A 165 -13.46 -15.42 -13.14
N GLU A 166 -13.74 -15.35 -11.84
CA GLU A 166 -14.78 -14.47 -11.29
C GLU A 166 -14.42 -13.00 -11.50
N LEU A 167 -13.15 -12.64 -11.31
CA LEU A 167 -12.65 -11.28 -11.55
C LEU A 167 -12.83 -10.85 -13.02
N ILE A 168 -12.47 -11.71 -13.97
CA ILE A 168 -12.67 -11.45 -15.41
C ILE A 168 -14.17 -11.32 -15.73
N THR A 169 -15.01 -12.17 -15.14
CA THR A 169 -16.46 -12.15 -15.37
C THR A 169 -17.06 -10.84 -14.86
N TYR A 170 -16.65 -10.41 -13.66
CA TYR A 170 -17.02 -9.12 -13.09
C TYR A 170 -16.64 -7.96 -14.03
N TYR A 171 -15.39 -7.89 -14.48
CA TYR A 171 -14.97 -6.82 -15.40
C TYR A 171 -15.75 -6.82 -16.72
N ARG A 172 -16.13 -7.98 -17.25
CA ARG A 172 -16.98 -8.05 -18.45
C ARG A 172 -18.40 -7.54 -18.18
N GLN A 173 -18.97 -7.87 -17.03
CA GLN A 173 -20.31 -7.41 -16.63
C GLN A 173 -20.36 -5.89 -16.43
N GLU A 174 -19.29 -5.31 -15.87
CA GLU A 174 -19.16 -3.86 -15.66
C GLU A 174 -18.73 -3.08 -16.93
N GLY A 175 -18.58 -3.74 -18.08
CA GLY A 175 -18.13 -3.08 -19.32
C GLY A 175 -16.63 -2.74 -19.37
N CYS A 176 -15.85 -3.17 -18.38
CA CYS A 176 -14.40 -2.95 -18.25
C CYS A 176 -13.58 -3.97 -19.09
N LEU A 177 -13.77 -4.00 -20.40
CA LEU A 177 -13.18 -5.01 -21.30
C LEU A 177 -11.64 -5.05 -21.26
N ASN A 178 -10.98 -3.89 -21.14
CA ASN A 178 -9.51 -3.82 -21.05
C ASN A 178 -8.98 -4.50 -19.78
N MET A 179 -9.64 -4.31 -18.64
CA MET A 179 -9.28 -4.96 -17.37
C MET A 179 -9.52 -6.47 -17.44
N ALA A 180 -10.60 -6.91 -18.10
CA ALA A 180 -10.86 -8.32 -18.34
C ALA A 180 -9.76 -8.97 -19.20
N TYR A 181 -9.31 -8.27 -20.25
CA TYR A 181 -8.22 -8.72 -21.10
C TYR A 181 -6.89 -8.77 -20.33
N GLN A 182 -6.53 -7.69 -19.63
CA GLN A 182 -5.29 -7.63 -18.84
C GLN A 182 -5.26 -8.70 -17.75
N ALA A 183 -6.36 -8.90 -17.01
CA ALA A 183 -6.47 -9.98 -16.03
C ALA A 183 -6.25 -11.37 -16.66
N SER A 184 -6.61 -11.56 -17.93
CA SER A 184 -6.36 -12.81 -18.64
C SER A 184 -4.88 -13.10 -18.88
N LEU A 185 -4.02 -12.07 -18.91
CA LEU A 185 -2.58 -12.19 -19.16
C LEU A 185 -1.78 -12.64 -17.93
N PHE A 186 -2.22 -12.29 -16.72
CA PHE A 186 -1.54 -12.70 -15.48
C PHE A 186 -1.84 -14.15 -15.12
N SER A 187 -0.92 -14.83 -14.44
CA SER A 187 -1.09 -16.22 -14.01
C SER A 187 -2.15 -16.35 -12.91
N LYS A 188 -2.80 -17.53 -12.82
CA LYS A 188 -3.74 -17.82 -11.73
C LYS A 188 -3.07 -17.70 -10.35
N LYS A 189 -1.81 -18.15 -10.25
CA LYS A 189 -1.02 -18.14 -9.01
C LYS A 189 -0.78 -16.73 -8.48
N GLU A 190 -0.55 -15.76 -9.37
CA GLU A 190 -0.36 -14.36 -8.96
C GLU A 190 -1.62 -13.79 -8.29
N PHE A 191 -2.80 -14.02 -8.88
CA PHE A 191 -4.05 -13.57 -8.27
C PHE A 191 -4.35 -14.26 -6.93
N GLU A 192 -4.10 -15.56 -6.83
CA GLU A 192 -4.25 -16.29 -5.57
C GLU A 192 -3.32 -15.72 -4.50
N GLN A 193 -2.04 -15.52 -4.82
CA GLN A 193 -1.06 -14.94 -3.89
C GLN A 193 -1.46 -13.53 -3.45
N ALA A 194 -1.92 -12.69 -4.38
CA ALA A 194 -2.26 -11.31 -4.09
C ALA A 194 -3.54 -11.20 -3.25
N LEU A 195 -4.53 -12.09 -3.45
CA LEU A 195 -5.70 -12.22 -2.57
C LEU A 195 -5.27 -12.59 -1.14
N VAL A 196 -4.33 -13.52 -1.02
CA VAL A 196 -3.79 -13.92 0.29
C VAL A 196 -3.15 -12.73 0.99
N GLU A 197 -2.30 -11.98 0.30
CA GLU A 197 -1.62 -10.82 0.87
C GLU A 197 -2.62 -9.75 1.34
N GLN A 198 -3.68 -9.49 0.56
CA GLN A 198 -4.74 -8.57 0.97
C GLN A 198 -5.51 -9.04 2.19
N LEU A 199 -5.92 -10.31 2.22
CA LEU A 199 -6.64 -10.88 3.36
C LEU A 199 -5.76 -10.90 4.60
N GLN A 200 -4.46 -11.19 4.45
CA GLN A 200 -3.49 -11.12 5.54
C GLN A 200 -3.32 -9.69 6.06
N ALA A 201 -3.21 -8.70 5.17
CA ALA A 201 -3.11 -7.29 5.55
C ALA A 201 -4.37 -6.81 6.29
N ALA A 202 -5.56 -7.13 5.78
CA ALA A 202 -6.83 -6.82 6.41
C ALA A 202 -6.96 -7.50 7.79
N TYR A 203 -6.62 -8.78 7.88
CA TYR A 203 -6.59 -9.50 9.16
C TYR A 203 -5.64 -8.85 10.17
N ASN A 204 -4.43 -8.50 9.75
CA ASN A 204 -3.46 -7.83 10.63
C ASN A 204 -3.95 -6.45 11.07
N GLN A 205 -4.66 -5.70 10.21
CA GLN A 205 -5.30 -4.44 10.59
C GLN A 205 -6.36 -4.65 11.67
N VAL A 206 -7.23 -5.66 11.51
CA VAL A 206 -8.25 -5.99 12.53
C VAL A 206 -7.59 -6.40 13.84
N ILE A 207 -6.57 -7.26 13.81
CA ILE A 207 -5.80 -7.66 14.99
C ILE A 207 -5.11 -6.47 15.64
N ASN A 208 -4.55 -5.55 14.86
CA ASN A 208 -3.97 -4.31 15.38
C ASN A 208 -5.03 -3.40 16.00
N VAL A 209 -6.24 -3.30 15.43
CA VAL A 209 -7.34 -2.57 16.06
C VAL A 209 -7.74 -3.22 17.39
N ILE A 210 -7.80 -4.55 17.45
CA ILE A 210 -8.10 -5.30 18.69
C ILE A 210 -6.98 -5.10 19.73
N HIS A 211 -5.71 -5.17 19.34
CA HIS A 211 -4.57 -4.96 20.24
C HIS A 211 -4.42 -3.50 20.67
N ASN A 212 -4.54 -2.54 19.75
CA ASN A 212 -4.46 -1.11 20.06
C ASN A 212 -5.71 -0.59 20.77
N ALA A 213 -6.79 -1.38 20.80
CA ALA A 213 -7.91 -1.18 21.72
C ALA A 213 -7.54 -1.57 23.17
N ASP A 214 -6.27 -1.90 23.47
CA ASP A 214 -5.77 -2.04 24.83
C ASP A 214 -6.12 -0.80 25.66
N PHE A 215 -7.12 -1.00 26.52
CA PHE A 215 -7.11 -0.69 27.94
C PHE A 215 -6.07 0.38 28.32
N LYS A 216 -6.42 1.65 28.07
CA LYS A 216 -5.97 2.66 29.01
C LYS A 216 -6.56 2.26 30.36
N GLU A 217 -5.72 2.02 31.36
CA GLU A 217 -6.13 2.05 32.76
C GLU A 217 -6.57 3.48 33.11
N ASP A 218 -7.65 3.96 32.50
CA ASP A 218 -8.40 5.03 33.12
C ASP A 218 -9.06 4.40 34.34
N LYS A 219 -8.81 4.96 35.52
CA LYS A 219 -9.52 4.63 36.78
C LYS A 219 -11.01 5.02 36.74
N LYS A 220 -11.58 5.15 35.54
CA LYS A 220 -13.01 5.18 35.29
C LYS A 220 -13.36 3.86 34.64
N PRO A 221 -14.34 3.10 35.18
CA PRO A 221 -14.78 1.87 34.56
C PRO A 221 -15.17 2.18 33.11
N PHE A 222 -14.49 1.53 32.18
CA PHE A 222 -14.85 1.54 30.78
C PHE A 222 -16.27 0.97 30.68
N SER A 223 -17.26 1.83 30.47
CA SER A 223 -18.63 1.39 30.21
C SER A 223 -18.81 1.27 28.69
N MET A 224 -18.34 0.17 28.14
CA MET A 224 -19.02 -0.48 27.02
C MET A 224 -19.54 -1.82 27.55
N THR A 225 -20.81 -2.10 27.32
CA THR A 225 -21.48 -3.34 27.74
C THR A 225 -20.72 -4.55 27.18
N ARG A 226 -20.32 -5.46 28.07
CA ARG A 226 -19.14 -6.34 27.93
C ARG A 226 -19.39 -7.69 27.22
N GLU A 227 -20.60 -7.96 26.74
CA GLU A 227 -20.99 -9.31 26.26
C GLU A 227 -21.38 -9.35 24.77
N ASP A 228 -21.97 -8.30 24.21
CA ASP A 228 -22.43 -8.34 22.81
C ASP A 228 -21.28 -8.18 21.79
N ASN A 229 -20.29 -7.32 22.04
CA ASN A 229 -19.25 -7.01 21.05
C ASN A 229 -18.23 -8.15 20.85
N PHE A 230 -17.94 -8.95 21.88
CA PHE A 230 -17.01 -10.07 21.76
C PHE A 230 -17.67 -11.27 21.08
N ILE A 231 -18.92 -11.57 21.44
CA ILE A 231 -19.73 -12.59 20.75
C ILE A 231 -19.93 -12.21 19.28
N GLU A 232 -20.24 -10.94 18.97
CA GLU A 232 -20.33 -10.47 17.58
C GLU A 232 -19.00 -10.59 16.83
N LEU A 233 -17.88 -10.26 17.46
CA LEU A 233 -16.55 -10.44 16.86
C LEU A 233 -16.26 -11.94 16.58
N LEU A 234 -16.61 -12.82 17.50
CA LEU A 234 -16.50 -14.27 17.32
C LEU A 234 -17.43 -14.78 16.20
N ARG A 235 -18.67 -14.29 16.11
CA ARG A 235 -19.60 -14.58 15.01
C ARG A 235 -19.04 -14.13 13.67
N LEU A 236 -18.40 -12.96 13.61
CA LEU A 236 -17.73 -12.46 12.41
C LEU A 236 -16.54 -13.35 12.01
N PHE A 237 -15.69 -13.76 12.97
CA PHE A 237 -14.59 -14.71 12.69
C PHE A 237 -15.09 -16.06 12.19
N LYS A 238 -16.16 -16.58 12.80
CA LYS A 238 -16.81 -17.81 12.34
C LYS A 238 -17.33 -17.67 10.91
N SER A 239 -18.10 -16.62 10.63
CA SER A 239 -18.62 -16.35 9.28
C SER A 239 -17.49 -16.30 8.27
N LEU A 240 -16.39 -15.61 8.62
CA LEU A 240 -15.20 -15.51 7.79
C LEU A 240 -14.54 -16.88 7.54
N PHE A 241 -14.37 -17.73 8.57
CA PHE A 241 -13.79 -19.07 8.40
C PHE A 241 -14.69 -20.01 7.60
N GLN A 242 -16.01 -19.90 7.76
CA GLN A 242 -16.98 -20.64 6.94
C GLN A 242 -16.87 -20.22 5.48
N ASP A 243 -16.88 -18.92 5.20
CA ASP A 243 -16.69 -18.38 3.86
C ASP A 243 -15.36 -18.85 3.26
N LEU A 244 -14.24 -18.71 3.98
CA LEU A 244 -12.91 -19.15 3.54
C LEU A 244 -12.82 -20.66 3.28
N SER A 245 -13.39 -21.48 4.17
CA SER A 245 -13.38 -22.94 4.01
C SER A 245 -14.23 -23.42 2.83
N SER A 246 -15.25 -22.64 2.44
CA SER A 246 -16.06 -22.90 1.24
C SER A 246 -15.30 -22.65 -0.06
N LEU A 247 -14.25 -21.81 -0.04
CA LEU A 247 -13.40 -21.53 -1.19
C LEU A 247 -12.40 -22.67 -1.44
N ASP A 248 -12.20 -23.04 -2.71
CA ASP A 248 -11.19 -24.01 -3.13
C ASP A 248 -9.81 -23.34 -3.30
N LEU A 249 -9.32 -22.73 -2.22
CA LEU A 249 -8.06 -21.96 -2.18
C LEU A 249 -7.13 -22.49 -1.07
N PRO A 250 -6.44 -23.63 -1.29
CA PRO A 250 -5.66 -24.32 -0.24
C PRO A 250 -4.47 -23.50 0.29
N ILE A 251 -3.81 -22.71 -0.58
CA ILE A 251 -2.70 -21.82 -0.19
C ILE A 251 -3.20 -20.73 0.77
N LEU A 252 -4.40 -20.20 0.52
CA LEU A 252 -5.03 -19.17 1.33
C LEU A 252 -5.38 -19.70 2.72
N ASN A 253 -6.05 -20.84 2.77
CA ASN A 253 -6.46 -21.45 4.04
C ASN A 253 -5.23 -21.74 4.92
N LYS A 254 -4.14 -22.22 4.31
CA LYS A 254 -2.88 -22.45 5.03
C LYS A 254 -2.28 -21.18 5.62
N LYS A 255 -2.14 -20.12 4.83
CA LYS A 255 -1.52 -18.87 5.28
C LYS A 255 -2.37 -18.15 6.34
N ILE A 256 -3.70 -18.13 6.20
CA ILE A 256 -4.59 -17.55 7.21
C ILE A 256 -4.46 -18.30 8.53
N MET A 257 -4.49 -19.64 8.52
CA MET A 257 -4.33 -20.42 9.75
C MET A 257 -2.97 -20.22 10.41
N GLN A 258 -1.90 -20.06 9.63
CA GLN A 258 -0.59 -19.68 10.16
C GLN A 258 -0.62 -18.30 10.83
N THR A 259 -1.29 -17.32 10.23
CA THR A 259 -1.45 -15.99 10.83
C THR A 259 -2.31 -16.04 12.10
N VAL A 260 -3.38 -16.82 12.14
CA VAL A 260 -4.19 -17.04 13.36
C VAL A 260 -3.32 -17.65 14.47
N LYS A 261 -2.56 -18.70 14.16
CA LYS A 261 -1.63 -19.36 15.11
C LYS A 261 -0.56 -18.41 15.65
N LYS A 262 -0.06 -17.48 14.82
CA LYS A 262 1.02 -16.56 15.21
C LYS A 262 0.50 -15.32 15.94
N CYS A 263 -0.61 -14.75 15.49
CA CYS A 263 -1.01 -13.38 15.81
C CYS A 263 -2.32 -13.27 16.60
N SER A 264 -3.12 -14.34 16.73
CA SER A 264 -4.35 -14.28 17.55
C SER A 264 -4.06 -14.67 19.00
N PRO A 265 -4.20 -13.77 19.99
CA PRO A 265 -4.08 -14.15 21.39
C PRO A 265 -5.24 -15.04 21.86
N PHE A 266 -6.42 -14.94 21.22
CA PHE A 266 -7.62 -15.66 21.60
C PHE A 266 -7.72 -17.05 20.97
N LEU A 267 -7.43 -17.16 19.67
CA LEU A 267 -7.66 -18.38 18.89
C LEU A 267 -6.42 -19.29 18.81
N ARG A 268 -5.23 -18.78 19.13
CA ARG A 268 -3.98 -19.57 19.08
C ARG A 268 -4.00 -20.77 20.02
N HIS A 269 -4.61 -20.64 21.19
CA HIS A 269 -4.66 -21.70 22.20
C HIS A 269 -5.63 -22.83 21.84
N SER A 270 -6.49 -22.58 20.85
CA SER A 270 -7.55 -23.48 20.40
C SER A 270 -7.15 -24.35 19.22
N VAL A 271 -5.97 -24.12 18.62
CA VAL A 271 -5.48 -24.88 17.47
C VAL A 271 -4.31 -25.74 17.90
N GLU A 272 -4.42 -27.06 17.73
CA GLU A 272 -3.29 -27.96 17.96
C GLU A 272 -2.11 -27.58 17.05
N SER A 273 -0.92 -27.47 17.64
CA SER A 273 0.33 -27.15 16.97
C SER A 273 0.90 -28.34 16.17
N LYS A 274 0.07 -29.03 15.39
CA LYS A 274 0.53 -30.11 14.50
C LYS A 274 0.70 -29.54 13.10
N GLU A 275 1.94 -29.45 12.63
CA GLU A 275 2.33 -28.84 11.35
C GLU A 275 1.77 -29.53 10.08
N HIS A 276 1.06 -30.65 10.23
CA HIS A 276 0.59 -31.49 9.13
C HIS A 276 -0.92 -31.57 8.95
N ASN A 277 -1.71 -30.83 9.73
CA ASN A 277 -3.16 -30.83 9.57
C ASN A 277 -3.60 -30.02 8.33
N ASN A 278 -4.63 -30.52 7.65
CA ASN A 278 -5.27 -29.82 6.54
C ASN A 278 -5.90 -28.53 7.07
N SER A 279 -5.39 -27.37 6.67
CA SER A 279 -5.82 -26.06 7.19
C SER A 279 -7.31 -25.77 6.96
N LYS A 280 -7.95 -26.41 5.98
CA LYS A 280 -9.41 -26.35 5.81
C LYS A 280 -10.15 -27.05 6.95
N ILE A 281 -9.65 -28.20 7.41
CA ILE A 281 -10.20 -28.94 8.55
C ILE A 281 -9.99 -28.13 9.84
N GLU A 282 -8.79 -27.56 10.03
CA GLU A 282 -8.50 -26.72 11.20
C GLU A 282 -9.44 -25.49 11.27
N MET A 283 -9.74 -24.85 10.14
CA MET A 283 -10.72 -23.75 10.08
C MET A 283 -12.13 -24.19 10.49
N ILE A 284 -12.55 -25.39 10.09
CA ILE A 284 -13.87 -25.96 10.44
C ILE A 284 -13.93 -26.29 11.94
N GLU A 285 -12.88 -26.90 12.48
CA GLU A 285 -12.76 -27.20 13.92
C GLU A 285 -12.81 -25.93 14.76
N LEU A 286 -12.08 -24.90 14.35
CA LEU A 286 -12.07 -23.62 15.04
C LEU A 286 -13.43 -22.91 14.98
N SER A 287 -14.11 -22.98 13.83
CA SER A 287 -15.49 -22.47 13.69
C SER A 287 -16.47 -23.17 14.63
N THR A 288 -16.31 -24.48 14.78
CA THR A 288 -17.13 -25.31 15.68
C THR A 288 -16.84 -25.00 17.15
N LEU A 289 -15.57 -24.73 17.49
CA LEU A 289 -15.21 -24.30 18.83
C LEU A 289 -15.81 -22.93 19.17
N ILE A 290 -15.75 -21.98 18.23
CA ILE A 290 -16.39 -20.66 18.38
C ILE A 290 -17.88 -20.82 18.68
N ASP A 291 -18.58 -21.70 17.95
CA ASP A 291 -20.00 -22.00 18.22
C ASP A 291 -20.25 -22.51 19.64
N SER A 292 -19.38 -23.41 20.13
CA SER A 292 -19.49 -23.93 21.49
C SER A 292 -19.28 -22.86 22.58
N LEU A 293 -18.42 -21.87 22.31
CA LEU A 293 -18.17 -20.75 23.22
C LEU A 293 -19.38 -19.80 23.26
N ILE A 294 -19.92 -19.45 22.09
CA ILE A 294 -21.12 -18.61 21.98
C ILE A 294 -22.33 -19.27 22.65
N GLN A 295 -22.52 -20.59 22.47
CA GLN A 295 -23.65 -21.32 23.07
C GLN A 295 -23.54 -21.49 24.59
N LYS A 296 -22.33 -21.66 25.14
CA LYS A 296 -22.12 -21.76 26.59
C LYS A 296 -22.51 -20.47 27.34
N GLU A 297 -22.19 -19.31 26.79
CA GLU A 297 -22.58 -18.02 27.37
C GLU A 297 -24.08 -17.75 27.22
N ALA A 298 -24.69 -18.09 26.07
CA ALA A 298 -26.14 -17.97 25.87
C ALA A 298 -26.95 -18.79 26.90
N ASN A 299 -26.44 -19.94 27.34
CA ASN A 299 -27.06 -20.79 28.35
C ASN A 299 -26.78 -20.35 29.81
N GLN A 300 -25.78 -19.49 30.06
CA GLN A 300 -25.53 -18.92 31.39
C GLN A 300 -26.36 -17.65 31.64
N SER A 301 -26.76 -16.93 30.60
CA SER A 301 -27.52 -15.66 30.73
C SER A 301 -29.04 -15.80 30.84
N TYR A 302 -29.57 -17.02 30.93
CA TYR A 302 -31.00 -17.28 31.22
C TYR A 302 -31.18 -18.38 32.29
N VAL A 303 -30.75 -18.10 33.52
CA VAL A 303 -31.37 -18.73 34.71
C VAL A 303 -31.92 -17.61 35.60
N LYS A 304 -32.98 -16.95 35.14
CA LYS A 304 -33.95 -16.31 36.06
C LYS A 304 -34.88 -17.41 36.55
N GLY A 305 -34.62 -17.89 37.76
CA GLY A 305 -35.59 -18.68 38.52
C GLY A 305 -35.07 -20.00 39.06
N ILE A 306 -34.14 -19.94 40.01
CA ILE A 306 -34.16 -20.89 41.14
C ILE A 306 -33.91 -20.08 42.41
N GLN A 307 -34.98 -19.93 43.20
CA GLN A 307 -34.89 -19.47 44.59
C GLN A 307 -34.02 -20.46 45.36
N PHE A 308 -32.87 -20.01 45.87
CA PHE A 308 -32.21 -20.75 46.94
C PHE A 308 -32.81 -20.32 48.28
N THR A 309 -33.58 -21.25 48.85
CA THR A 309 -34.01 -21.23 50.25
C THR A 309 -32.78 -21.24 51.16
N TYR A 310 -32.79 -20.32 52.13
CA TYR A 310 -31.89 -20.36 53.28
C TYR A 310 -32.07 -21.69 54.03
N ILE A 311 -30.98 -22.44 54.22
CA ILE A 311 -30.86 -23.36 55.35
C ILE A 311 -29.59 -22.96 56.11
N ASN A 312 -29.81 -22.25 57.22
CA ASN A 312 -28.88 -22.18 58.33
C ASN A 312 -28.65 -23.59 58.86
N ASN A 313 -27.38 -23.96 59.08
CA ASN A 313 -27.00 -24.77 60.24
C ASN A 313 -25.49 -24.63 60.48
N VAL A 314 -25.12 -23.54 61.16
CA VAL A 314 -23.97 -23.55 62.08
C VAL A 314 -24.49 -24.18 63.35
N ASN A 315 -24.13 -25.44 63.63
CA ASN A 315 -24.37 -25.99 64.96
C ASN A 315 -23.18 -25.60 65.84
N ARG A 316 -23.42 -24.66 66.77
CA ARG A 316 -22.65 -24.60 68.00
C ARG A 316 -23.00 -25.86 68.80
N ASN A 317 -22.01 -26.54 69.36
CA ASN A 317 -21.73 -26.46 70.79
C ASN A 317 -20.60 -27.42 71.16
N SER A 318 -19.77 -26.97 72.12
CA SER A 318 -19.10 -27.75 73.17
C SER A 318 -19.39 -29.26 73.16
N LEU A 319 -18.38 -30.12 73.28
CA LEU A 319 -17.26 -30.04 74.22
C LEU A 319 -15.87 -30.09 73.56
#